data_AF-A0A0R2TLT5-F1
#
_entry.id   AF-A0A0R2TLT5-F1
#
_cell.length_a   1.000
_cell.length_b   1.000
_cell.length_c   1.000
_cell.angle_alpha   90.00
_cell.angle_beta   90.00
_cell.angle_gamma   90.00
#
_symmetry.space_group_name_H-M   'P 1'
#
loop_
_entity.id
_entity.type
_entity.pdbx_description
1 polymer ?
#
loop_
_entity_poly.entity_id
_entity_poly.type
_entity_poly.pdbx_seq_one_letter_code
_entity_poly.pdbx_strand_id
1 'polypeptide(L)' 'MVGGGPSDIPADGPLVFIANHPYRILDGMMMGNLLDQTRGDFRILANSVFRRVVELNRIVLPILFDE' A
#
# COMPACT_ATOMS: atom_id res chain seq x y z
N MET A 1 13.12 2.82 21.78
CA MET A 1 12.28 2.62 20.59
C MET A 1 12.99 1.64 19.69
N VAL A 2 12.32 0.57 19.25
CA VAL A 2 12.86 -0.26 18.17
C VAL A 2 12.59 0.54 16.89
N GLY A 3 13.64 1.13 16.32
CA GLY A 3 13.57 1.71 14.98
C GLY A 3 13.55 0.58 13.95
N GLY A 4 12.84 0.77 12.85
CA GLY A 4 12.86 -0.13 11.69
C GLY A 4 13.33 0.60 10.44
N GLY A 5 13.97 -0.12 9.53
CA GLY A 5 14.40 0.33 8.22
C GLY A 5 13.93 -0.61 7.10
N PRO A 6 14.22 -0.28 5.83
CA PRO A 6 13.84 -1.10 4.68
C PRO A 6 14.30 -2.57 4.76
N SER A 7 15.44 -2.82 5.40
CA SER A 7 16.00 -4.17 5.60
C SER A 7 15.19 -5.03 6.59
N ASP A 8 14.32 -4.42 7.39
CA ASP A 8 13.52 -5.11 8.40
C ASP A 8 12.16 -5.57 7.83
N ILE A 9 11.85 -5.22 6.58
CA ILE A 9 10.65 -5.67 5.88
C ILE A 9 10.84 -7.15 5.55
N PRO A 10 9.96 -8.05 6.03
CA PRO A 10 10.03 -9.46 5.66
C PRO A 10 9.98 -9.60 4.15
N ALA A 11 10.86 -10.40 3.56
CA ALA A 11 10.86 -10.64 2.11
C ALA A 11 9.67 -11.50 1.68
N ASP A 12 9.32 -12.50 2.51
CA ASP A 12 8.30 -13.51 2.22
C ASP A 12 7.17 -13.49 3.26
N GLY A 13 6.10 -14.24 2.97
CA GLY A 13 4.93 -14.37 3.85
C GLY A 13 3.99 -13.15 3.82
N PRO A 14 2.83 -13.22 4.50
CA PRO A 14 1.87 -12.13 4.50
C PRO A 14 2.40 -10.91 5.29
N LEU A 15 2.17 -9.71 4.76
CA LEU A 15 2.58 -8.44 5.34
C LEU A 15 1.46 -7.40 5.18
N VAL A 16 1.17 -6.66 6.25
CA VAL A 16 0.23 -5.53 6.22
C VAL A 16 0.98 -4.28 6.65
N PHE A 17 0.97 -3.26 5.79
CA PHE A 17 1.49 -1.93 6.08
C PHE A 17 0.38 -1.03 6.59
N ILE A 18 0.62 -0.34 7.71
CA ILE A 18 -0.33 0.58 8.36
C ILE A 18 0.37 1.93 8.53
N ALA A 19 -0.24 2.99 8.01
CA ALA A 19 0.23 4.36 8.19
C ALA A 19 -0.92 5.23 8.71
N ASN A 20 -0.60 6.20 9.56
CA ASN A 20 -1.53 7.22 10.05
C ASN A 20 -1.94 8.24 8.96
N HIS A 21 -1.38 8.13 7.76
CA HIS A 21 -1.73 8.84 6.53
C HIS A 21 -1.87 10.39 6.59
N PRO A 22 -1.03 11.14 7.32
CA PRO A 22 -1.17 12.60 7.43
C PRO A 22 -0.87 13.33 6.11
N TYR A 23 -0.10 12.71 5.19
CA TYR A 23 0.29 13.30 3.91
C TYR A 23 -0.56 12.80 2.74
N ARG A 24 -1.61 12.03 3.02
CA ARG A 24 -2.55 11.51 2.03
C ARG A 24 -1.79 10.71 0.96
N ILE A 25 -2.09 10.91 -0.32
CA ILE A 25 -1.56 10.12 -1.44
C ILE A 25 -0.04 9.90 -1.42
N LEU A 26 0.74 10.84 -0.88
CA LEU A 26 2.19 10.72 -0.77
C LEU A 26 2.62 9.53 0.08
N ASP A 27 1.93 9.25 1.19
CA ASP A 27 2.23 8.09 2.03
C ASP A 27 1.99 6.79 1.25
N GLY A 28 0.92 6.74 0.46
CA GLY A 28 0.61 5.61 -0.43
C GLY A 28 1.67 5.41 -1.50
N MET A 29 2.15 6.49 -2.13
CA MET A 29 3.22 6.44 -3.13
C MET A 29 4.55 5.98 -2.51
N MET A 30 4.92 6.49 -1.33
CA MET A 30 6.14 6.10 -0.64
C MET A 30 6.13 4.63 -0.23
N MET A 31 5.02 4.16 0.36
CA MET A 31 4.88 2.75 0.72
C MET A 31 4.85 1.84 -0.51
N GLY A 32 4.15 2.25 -1.58
CA GLY A 32 4.13 1.52 -2.85
C GLY A 32 5.52 1.36 -3.45
N ASN A 33 6.32 2.44 -3.48
CA ASN A 33 7.70 2.40 -3.95
C ASN A 33 8.59 1.49 -3.08
N LEU A 34 8.39 1.49 -1.77
CA LEU A 34 9.15 0.62 -0.86
C LEU A 34 8.81 -0.86 -1.06
N LEU A 35 7.52 -1.19 -1.22
CA LEU A 35 7.06 -2.55 -1.49
C LEU A 35 7.47 -3.04 -2.88
N ASP A 36 7.46 -2.17 -3.89
CA ASP A 36 7.97 -2.51 -5.23
C ASP A 36 9.45 -2.90 -5.19
N GLN A 37 10.28 -2.13 -4.47
CA GLN A 37 11.71 -2.41 -4.34
C GLN A 37 12.02 -3.64 -3.49
N THR A 38 11.23 -3.91 -2.45
CA THR A 38 11.52 -4.98 -1.48
C THR A 38 10.80 -6.29 -1.78
N ARG A 39 9.64 -6.25 -2.45
CA ARG A 39 8.75 -7.42 -2.62
C ARG A 39 8.18 -7.58 -4.05
N GLY A 40 8.22 -6.54 -4.88
CA GLY A 40 7.84 -6.58 -6.30
C GLY A 40 6.33 -6.63 -6.59
N ASP A 41 5.54 -7.45 -5.88
CA ASP A 41 4.07 -7.48 -6.02
C ASP A 41 3.39 -7.06 -4.72
N PHE A 42 2.45 -6.13 -4.83
CA PHE A 42 1.65 -5.65 -3.72
C PHE A 42 0.25 -5.22 -4.17
N ARG A 43 -0.63 -5.12 -3.18
CA ARG A 43 -1.99 -4.63 -3.35
C ARG A 43 -2.29 -3.53 -2.34
N ILE A 44 -3.00 -2.49 -2.77
CA ILE A 44 -3.45 -1.39 -1.91
C ILE A 44 -4.93 -1.57 -1.63
N LEU A 45 -5.30 -1.71 -0.36
CA LEU A 45 -6.70 -1.66 0.04
C LEU A 45 -7.17 -0.21 0.03
N ALA A 46 -8.08 0.14 -0.86
CA ALA A 46 -8.57 1.51 -0.99
C ALA A 46 -10.04 1.55 -1.40
N ASN A 47 -10.68 2.71 -1.25
CA ASN A 47 -12.07 2.90 -1.61
C ASN A 47 -12.33 2.62 -3.11
N SER A 48 -13.47 2.02 -3.43
CA SER A 48 -13.91 1.65 -4.79
C SER A 48 -13.92 2.82 -5.79
N VAL A 49 -14.01 4.08 -5.32
CA VAL A 49 -13.88 5.30 -6.14
C VAL A 49 -12.59 5.32 -6.97
N PHE A 50 -11.50 4.73 -6.47
CA PHE A 50 -10.23 4.69 -7.18
C PHE A 50 -10.25 3.80 -8.44
N ARG A 51 -11.28 2.97 -8.63
CA ARG A 51 -11.45 2.15 -9.85
C ARG A 51 -11.66 2.98 -11.12
N ARG A 52 -12.02 4.27 -10.98
CA ARG A 52 -12.17 5.20 -12.10
C ARG A 52 -10.83 5.50 -12.79
N VAL A 53 -9.71 5.29 -12.09
CA VAL A 53 -8.36 5.43 -12.65
C VAL A 53 -7.89 4.04 -13.10
N VAL A 54 -7.90 3.80 -14.41
CA VAL A 54 -7.71 2.47 -15.00
C VAL A 54 -6.34 1.89 -14.64
N GLU A 55 -5.33 2.74 -14.55
CA GLU A 55 -3.95 2.40 -14.19
C GLU A 55 -3.84 1.82 -12.78
N LEU A 56 -4.73 2.23 -11.86
CA LEU A 56 -4.73 1.76 -10.47
C LEU A 56 -5.43 0.42 -10.29
N ASN A 57 -6.23 -0.03 -11.26
CA ASN A 57 -7.00 -1.28 -11.15
C ASN A 57 -6.11 -2.53 -11.01
N ARG A 58 -4.85 -2.47 -11.46
CA ARG A 58 -3.91 -3.59 -11.32
C ARG A 58 -3.49 -3.81 -9.87
N ILE A 59 -3.45 -2.76 -9.05
CA ILE A 59 -2.86 -2.81 -7.70
C ILE A 59 -3.89 -2.51 -6.60
N VAL A 60 -5.01 -1.87 -6.90
CA VAL A 60 -6.04 -1.55 -5.91
C VAL A 60 -6.95 -2.75 -5.66
N LEU A 61 -7.10 -3.11 -4.39
CA LEU A 61 -8.18 -3.95 -3.87
C LEU A 61 -9.30 -3.00 -3.42
N PRO A 62 -10.40 -2.90 -4.17
CA PRO A 62 -11.46 -1.95 -3.87
C PRO A 62 -12.29 -2.43 -2.67
N ILE A 63 -12.51 -1.54 -1.71
CA ILE A 63 -13.51 -1.70 -0.66
C ILE A 63 -14.67 -0.73 -0.92
N LEU A 64 -15.88 -1.27 -0.90
CA LEU A 64 -17.11 -0.50 -0.84
C LEU A 64 -17.37 -0.17 0.62
N PHE A 65 -17.56 1.11 0.93
CA PHE A 65 -17.85 1.59 2.29
C PHE A 65 -19.31 2.05 2.42
N ASP A 66 -20.13 1.58 1.50
CA ASP A 66 -21.50 1.95 1.29
C ASP A 66 -22.33 0.93 2.08
N GLU A 67 -23.12 1.38 3.06
CA GLU A 67 -24.13 0.55 3.74
C GLU A 67 -25.29 0.17 2.80
#